data_AF-A0A4P8XKF7-F1
#
_entry.id   AF-A0A4P8XKF7-F1
#
_cell.length_a   1.000
_cell.length_b   1.000
_cell.length_c   1.000
_cell.angle_alpha   90.00
_cell.angle_beta   90.00
_cell.angle_gamma   90.00
#
_symmetry.space_group_name_H-M   'P 1'
#
loop_
_entity.id
_entity.type
_entity.pdbx_description
1 polymer ?
#
loop_
_entity_poly.entity_id
_entity_poly.type
_entity_poly.pdbx_seq_one_letter_code
_entity_poly.pdbx_strand_id
1 'polypeptide(L)'
;MGPWIYVAMLGLAALIYARMLPQQKEPQKASDQIVKEVEATLEQYAAEIQIENEQLVELVARMKEEHSRTLSHHEQQLQSVNNQLKQGEQEMIMMREQLAGHEALFLQLQQQLAKEEAPPEPGLDPTIKDRYSELFAMYQSGKSIDRIAKDTGMQKGEVQLIIQLAKREELS
;
A
#
# COMPACT_ATOMS: atom_id res chain seq x y z
N MET A 1 115.55 26.71 2.19
CA MET A 1 114.30 26.52 2.93
C MET A 1 113.95 25.05 2.91
N GLY A 2 114.01 24.36 4.06
CA GLY A 2 114.08 22.90 4.13
C GLY A 2 112.78 22.18 3.75
N PRO A 3 112.84 20.96 3.17
CA PRO A 3 111.69 20.11 2.80
C PRO A 3 110.69 19.85 3.95
N TRP A 4 111.17 19.96 5.19
CA TRP A 4 110.37 19.81 6.41
C TRP A 4 109.22 20.83 6.54
N ILE A 5 109.37 22.04 6.00
CA ILE A 5 108.34 23.09 6.07
C ILE A 5 107.11 22.71 5.24
N TYR A 6 107.29 22.00 4.11
CA TYR A 6 106.16 21.54 3.30
C TYR A 6 105.35 20.47 4.01
N VAL A 7 105.99 19.55 4.73
CA VAL A 7 105.31 18.51 5.52
C VAL A 7 104.52 19.15 6.68
N ALA A 8 105.09 20.16 7.34
CA ALA A 8 104.40 20.89 8.41
C ALA A 8 103.18 21.68 7.90
N MET A 9 103.28 22.35 6.75
CA MET A 9 102.17 23.09 6.14
C MET A 9 101.05 22.16 5.68
N LEU A 10 101.38 21.00 5.11
CA LEU A 10 100.40 20.04 4.63
C LEU A 10 99.65 19.36 5.79
N GLY A 11 100.35 19.08 6.89
CA GLY A 11 99.73 18.63 8.14
C GLY A 11 98.78 19.66 8.75
N LEU A 12 99.18 20.94 8.75
CA LEU A 12 98.33 22.04 9.24
C LEU A 12 97.08 22.20 8.37
N ALA A 13 97.23 22.13 7.04
CA ALA A 13 96.12 22.19 6.10
C ALA A 13 95.13 21.03 6.32
N ALA A 14 95.62 19.80 6.54
CA ALA A 14 94.78 18.64 6.81
C ALA A 14 94.00 18.76 8.13
N LEU A 15 94.60 19.32 9.18
CA LEU A 15 93.93 19.59 10.45
C LEU A 15 92.82 20.64 10.31
N ILE A 16 93.08 21.71 9.55
CA ILE A 16 92.07 22.73 9.23
C ILE A 16 90.92 22.10 8.44
N TYR A 17 91.23 21.27 7.45
CA TYR A 17 90.23 20.60 6.61
C TYR A 17 89.39 19.59 7.40
N ALA A 18 90.01 18.82 8.30
CA ALA A 18 89.32 17.90 9.20
C ALA A 18 88.41 18.63 10.19
N ARG A 19 88.81 19.81 10.67
CA ARG A 19 87.99 20.65 11.54
C ARG A 19 86.84 21.33 10.78
N MET A 20 87.00 21.52 9.47
CA MET A 20 86.02 22.18 8.60
C MET A 20 85.02 21.20 7.96
N LEU A 21 85.17 19.90 8.15
CA LEU A 21 84.20 18.90 7.69
C LEU A 21 83.08 18.71 8.75
N PRO A 22 81.87 19.26 8.55
CA PRO A 22 80.71 18.88 9.37
C PRO A 22 80.40 17.41 9.12
N GLN A 23 80.48 16.61 10.18
CA GLN A 23 80.27 15.16 10.12
C GLN A 23 78.88 14.86 9.53
N GLN A 24 78.84 14.23 8.36
CA GLN A 24 77.64 13.67 7.72
C GLN A 24 77.07 12.50 8.56
N LYS A 25 76.47 12.82 9.71
CA LYS A 25 75.70 11.87 10.55
C LYS A 25 74.20 11.86 10.21
N GLU A 26 73.79 12.43 9.09
CA GLU A 26 72.38 12.66 8.77
C GLU A 26 71.57 11.51 8.13
N PRO A 27 72.12 10.40 7.58
CA PRO A 27 71.23 9.39 6.99
C PRO A 27 70.37 8.66 8.04
N GLN A 28 70.87 8.51 9.28
CA GLN A 28 70.13 7.87 10.38
C GLN A 28 69.14 8.83 11.09
N LYS A 29 69.44 10.13 11.16
CA LYS A 29 68.50 11.11 11.71
C LYS A 29 67.35 11.39 10.76
N ALA A 30 67.63 11.46 9.45
CA ALA A 30 66.59 11.62 8.44
C ALA A 30 65.61 10.44 8.41
N SER A 31 66.10 9.19 8.52
CA SER A 31 65.22 8.02 8.59
C SER A 31 64.36 7.98 9.85
N ASP A 32 64.91 8.35 11.00
CA ASP A 32 64.19 8.40 12.29
C ASP A 32 63.11 9.49 12.29
N GLN A 33 63.38 10.60 11.60
CA GLN A 33 62.45 11.71 11.44
C GLN A 33 61.30 11.36 10.49
N ILE A 34 61.57 10.65 9.39
CA ILE A 34 60.55 10.13 8.48
C ILE A 34 59.66 9.08 9.18
N VAL A 35 60.25 8.18 10.00
CA VAL A 35 59.47 7.20 10.77
C VAL A 35 58.54 7.90 11.76
N LYS A 36 59.00 8.96 12.43
CA LYS A 36 58.15 9.78 13.31
C LYS A 36 57.03 10.52 12.58
N GLU A 37 57.30 11.04 11.38
CA GLU A 37 56.26 11.69 10.57
C GLU A 37 55.21 10.66 10.11
N VAL A 38 55.63 9.45 9.73
CA VAL A 38 54.72 8.34 9.41
C VAL A 38 53.94 7.89 10.64
N GLU A 39 54.58 7.77 11.80
CA GLU A 39 53.92 7.43 13.08
C GLU A 39 52.87 8.47 13.46
N ALA A 40 53.19 9.76 13.37
CA ALA A 40 52.24 10.85 13.59
C ALA A 40 51.07 10.82 12.59
N THR A 41 51.34 10.48 11.33
CA THR A 41 50.30 10.34 10.31
C THR A 41 49.41 9.12 10.57
N LEU A 42 49.99 8.01 11.05
CA LEU A 42 49.26 6.81 11.43
C LEU A 42 48.40 7.03 12.68
N GLU A 43 48.89 7.78 13.68
CA GLU A 43 48.10 8.19 14.83
C GLU A 43 46.90 9.04 14.40
N GLN A 44 47.11 9.96 13.45
CA GLN A 44 46.04 10.78 12.90
C GLN A 44 45.01 9.93 12.12
N TYR A 45 45.44 9.00 11.27
CA TYR A 45 44.53 8.08 10.57
C TYR A 45 43.80 7.14 11.54
N ALA A 46 44.47 6.64 12.57
CA ALA A 46 43.85 5.78 13.57
C ALA A 46 42.73 6.54 14.32
N ALA A 47 42.98 7.79 14.69
CA ALA A 47 41.97 8.65 15.30
C ALA A 47 40.78 8.91 14.35
N GLU A 48 41.04 9.14 13.06
CA GLU A 48 40.01 9.37 12.06
C GLU A 48 39.13 8.14 11.82
N ILE A 49 39.73 6.94 11.72
CA ILE A 49 39.00 5.67 11.61
C ILE A 49 38.16 5.40 12.88
N GLN A 50 38.67 5.76 14.05
CA GLN A 50 37.92 5.62 15.30
C GLN A 50 36.63 6.44 15.26
N ILE A 51 36.74 7.69 14.82
CA ILE A 51 35.61 8.62 14.67
C ILE A 51 34.64 8.11 13.61
N GLU A 52 35.14 7.64 12.46
CA GLU A 52 34.29 7.15 11.37
C GLU A 52 33.52 5.88 11.79
N ASN A 53 34.15 4.97 12.52
CA ASN A 53 33.46 3.79 13.07
C ASN A 53 32.35 4.19 14.06
N GLU A 54 32.61 5.17 14.92
CA GLU A 54 31.61 5.66 15.87
C GLU A 54 30.41 6.32 15.14
N GLN A 55 30.68 7.07 14.08
CA GLN A 55 29.64 7.63 13.21
C GLN A 55 28.83 6.56 12.48
N LEU A 56 29.47 5.50 11.97
CA LEU A 56 28.78 4.38 11.32
C LEU A 56 27.86 3.66 12.30
N VAL A 57 28.34 3.41 13.53
CA VAL A 57 27.52 2.80 14.59
C VAL A 57 26.33 3.69 14.93
N GLU A 58 26.53 5.00 15.05
CA GLU A 58 25.44 5.95 15.30
C GLU A 58 24.43 5.96 14.15
N LEU A 59 24.90 5.98 12.90
CA LEU A 59 24.04 5.97 11.72
C LEU A 59 23.20 4.68 11.65
N VAL A 60 23.82 3.53 11.90
CA VAL A 60 23.10 2.24 11.96
C VAL A 60 22.08 2.23 13.09
N ALA A 61 22.42 2.80 14.26
CA ALA A 61 21.48 2.92 15.37
C ALA A 61 20.26 3.78 14.98
N ARG A 62 20.49 4.93 14.34
CA ARG A 62 19.42 5.81 13.83
C ARG A 62 18.57 5.13 12.76
N MET A 63 19.20 4.48 11.78
CA MET A 63 18.50 3.72 10.75
C MET A 63 17.61 2.63 11.34
N LYS A 64 18.10 1.89 12.34
CA LYS A 64 17.34 0.86 13.05
C LYS A 64 16.14 1.46 13.80
N GLU A 65 16.32 2.59 14.46
CA GLU A 65 15.24 3.30 15.16
C GLU A 65 14.16 3.78 14.18
N GLU A 66 14.55 4.39 13.06
CA GLU A 66 13.64 4.84 12.01
C GLU A 66 12.89 3.67 11.36
N HIS A 67 13.58 2.56 11.08
CA HIS A 67 12.95 1.35 10.56
C HIS A 67 11.93 0.78 11.54
N SER A 68 12.27 0.74 12.83
CA SER A 68 11.37 0.28 13.88
C SER A 68 10.10 1.14 13.93
N ARG A 69 10.24 2.47 13.89
CA ARG A 69 9.10 3.40 13.85
C ARG A 69 8.23 3.20 12.62
N THR A 70 8.86 3.04 11.45
CA THR A 70 8.16 2.84 10.18
C THR A 70 7.39 1.52 10.17
N LEU A 71 7.99 0.45 10.70
CA LEU A 71 7.33 -0.85 10.89
C LEU A 71 6.12 -0.73 11.81
N SER A 72 6.25 -0.07 12.96
CA SER A 72 5.12 0.15 13.88
C SER A 72 3.98 0.91 13.21
N HIS A 73 4.29 1.94 12.42
CA HIS A 73 3.29 2.69 11.68
C HIS A 73 2.57 1.81 10.64
N HIS A 74 3.29 0.99 9.87
CA HIS A 74 2.68 0.06 8.93
C HIS A 74 1.85 -1.03 9.63
N GLU A 75 2.30 -1.53 10.78
CA GLU A 75 1.54 -2.48 11.58
C GLU A 75 0.23 -1.87 12.07
N GLN A 76 0.26 -0.62 12.55
CA GLN A 76 -0.96 0.13 12.92
C GLN A 76 -1.91 0.30 11.74
N GLN A 77 -1.39 0.62 10.55
CA GLN A 77 -2.20 0.71 9.33
C GLN A 77 -2.87 -0.64 8.99
N LEU A 78 -2.11 -1.73 9.01
CA LEU A 78 -2.66 -3.08 8.77
C LEU A 78 -3.72 -3.45 9.79
N GLN A 79 -3.51 -3.15 11.07
CA GLN A 79 -4.51 -3.37 12.11
C GLN A 79 -5.78 -2.55 11.85
N SER A 80 -5.65 -1.28 11.45
CA SER A 80 -6.81 -0.44 11.14
C SER A 80 -7.64 -0.99 9.99
N VAL A 81 -7.00 -1.45 8.91
CA VAL A 81 -7.67 -2.03 7.75
C VAL A 81 -8.29 -3.38 8.10
N ASN A 82 -7.58 -4.23 8.84
CA ASN A 82 -8.12 -5.51 9.30
C ASN A 82 -9.35 -5.31 10.19
N ASN A 83 -9.34 -4.29 11.07
CA ASN A 83 -10.49 -3.94 11.89
C ASN A 83 -11.67 -3.46 11.05
N GLN A 84 -11.44 -2.62 10.02
CA GLN A 84 -12.49 -2.21 9.09
C GLN A 84 -13.07 -3.40 8.32
N LEU A 85 -12.21 -4.32 7.85
CA LEU A 85 -12.65 -5.53 7.15
C LEU A 85 -13.50 -6.41 8.06
N LYS A 86 -13.07 -6.62 9.32
CA LYS A 86 -13.84 -7.36 10.33
C LYS A 86 -15.17 -6.71 10.64
N GLN A 87 -15.22 -5.39 10.75
CA GLN A 87 -16.47 -4.65 10.97
C GLN A 87 -17.42 -4.85 9.78
N GLY A 88 -16.93 -4.67 8.55
CA GLY A 88 -17.74 -4.90 7.35
C GLY A 88 -18.20 -6.35 7.22
N GLU A 89 -17.35 -7.33 7.54
CA GLU A 89 -17.71 -8.75 7.58
C GLU A 89 -18.79 -9.03 8.63
N GLN A 90 -18.67 -8.45 9.83
CA GLN A 90 -19.68 -8.58 10.89
C GLN A 90 -21.02 -7.94 10.50
N GLU A 91 -21.01 -6.76 9.89
CA GLU A 91 -22.22 -6.11 9.39
C GLU A 91 -22.89 -6.97 8.31
N MET A 92 -22.11 -7.54 7.39
CA MET A 92 -22.61 -8.45 6.36
C MET A 92 -23.19 -9.73 6.96
N ILE A 93 -22.55 -10.32 7.98
CA ILE A 93 -23.07 -11.49 8.68
C ILE A 93 -24.39 -11.14 9.39
N MET A 94 -24.44 -10.02 10.13
CA MET A 94 -25.65 -9.57 10.80
C MET A 94 -26.79 -9.31 9.80
N MET A 95 -26.50 -8.63 8.69
CA MET A 95 -27.52 -8.37 7.66
C MET A 95 -27.97 -9.67 6.98
N ARG A 96 -27.07 -10.61 6.73
CA ARG A 96 -27.40 -11.93 6.18
C ARG A 96 -28.24 -12.76 7.14
N GLU A 97 -27.97 -12.68 8.45
CA GLU A 97 -28.76 -13.36 9.48
C GLU A 97 -30.15 -12.73 9.63
N GLN A 98 -30.25 -11.40 9.59
CA GLN A 98 -31.53 -10.69 9.55
C GLN A 98 -32.35 -11.07 8.32
N LEU A 99 -31.72 -11.13 7.13
CA LEU A 99 -32.39 -11.56 5.89
C LEU A 99 -32.85 -13.00 5.99
N ALA A 100 -31.99 -13.92 6.45
CA ALA A 100 -32.36 -15.33 6.64
C ALA A 100 -33.50 -15.51 7.66
N GLY A 101 -33.50 -14.70 8.74
CA GLY A 101 -34.59 -14.69 9.71
C GLY A 101 -35.91 -14.18 9.13
N HIS A 102 -35.87 -13.12 8.33
CA HIS A 102 -37.06 -12.62 7.62
C HIS A 102 -37.56 -13.62 6.57
N GLU A 103 -36.65 -14.25 5.82
CA GLU A 103 -36.98 -15.27 4.82
C GLU A 103 -37.60 -16.51 5.47
N ALA A 104 -37.07 -16.96 6.60
CA ALA A 104 -37.63 -18.05 7.39
C ALA A 104 -39.02 -17.72 7.94
N LEU A 105 -39.22 -16.50 8.47
CA LEU A 105 -40.52 -16.04 8.96
C LEU A 105 -41.53 -15.92 7.81
N PHE A 106 -41.10 -15.44 6.64
CA PHE A 106 -41.94 -15.35 5.44
C PHE A 106 -42.37 -16.74 4.96
N LEU A 107 -41.44 -17.70 4.87
CA LEU A 107 -41.73 -19.10 4.53
C LEU A 107 -42.68 -19.73 5.55
N GLN A 108 -42.49 -19.48 6.85
CA GLN A 108 -43.36 -20.00 7.90
C GLN A 108 -44.78 -19.41 7.81
N LEU A 109 -44.91 -18.10 7.54
CA LEU A 109 -46.20 -17.44 7.34
C LEU A 109 -46.90 -17.95 6.07
N GLN A 110 -46.15 -18.10 4.97
CA GLN A 110 -46.66 -18.68 3.73
C GLN A 110 -47.14 -20.13 3.95
N GLN A 111 -46.40 -20.91 4.74
CA GLN A 111 -46.77 -22.29 5.04
C GLN A 111 -47.97 -22.37 6.01
N GLN A 112 -48.15 -21.41 6.91
CA GLN A 112 -49.35 -21.29 7.74
C GLN A 112 -50.57 -20.91 6.90
N LEU A 113 -50.44 -19.92 6.01
CA LEU A 113 -51.50 -19.54 5.06
C LEU A 113 -51.86 -20.72 4.13
N ALA A 114 -50.86 -21.42 3.59
CA ALA A 114 -51.06 -22.61 2.76
C ALA A 114 -51.58 -23.85 3.52
N LYS A 115 -51.55 -23.84 4.86
CA LYS A 115 -52.09 -24.93 5.71
C LYS A 115 -53.49 -24.63 6.21
N GLU A 116 -53.88 -23.36 6.25
CA GLU A 116 -55.25 -22.90 6.50
C GLU A 116 -56.09 -22.92 5.20
N GLU A 117 -55.43 -22.90 4.05
CA GLU A 117 -56.04 -23.07 2.73
C GLU A 117 -55.84 -24.53 2.24
N ALA A 118 -56.74 -25.42 2.65
CA ALA A 118 -56.91 -26.71 1.94
C ALA A 118 -57.19 -26.42 0.45
N PRO A 119 -56.73 -27.27 -0.48
CA PRO A 119 -56.44 -26.87 -1.86
C PRO A 119 -57.70 -26.33 -2.56
N PRO A 120 -57.68 -25.10 -3.09
CA PRO A 120 -58.50 -24.84 -4.25
C PRO A 120 -57.87 -25.63 -5.41
N GLU A 121 -58.73 -26.27 -6.18
CA GLU A 121 -58.40 -26.87 -7.47
C GLU A 121 -57.54 -25.91 -8.33
N PRO A 122 -56.72 -26.43 -9.27
CA PRO A 122 -55.88 -25.60 -10.14
C PRO A 122 -56.78 -24.71 -11.03
N GLY A 123 -57.13 -23.54 -10.52
CA GLY A 123 -57.91 -22.51 -11.19
C GLY A 123 -57.04 -21.28 -11.36
N LEU A 124 -56.26 -21.30 -12.45
CA LEU A 124 -55.74 -20.16 -13.20
C LEU A 124 -55.71 -18.82 -12.44
N ASP A 125 -54.51 -18.39 -12.03
CA ASP A 125 -54.28 -16.98 -11.73
C ASP A 125 -54.81 -16.15 -12.92
N PRO A 126 -55.70 -15.16 -12.69
CA PRO A 126 -56.29 -14.41 -13.79
C PRO A 126 -55.17 -13.65 -14.53
N THR A 127 -54.96 -14.05 -15.78
CA THR A 127 -54.00 -13.47 -16.73
C THR A 127 -54.18 -11.95 -16.79
N ILE A 128 -53.13 -11.19 -17.14
CA ILE A 128 -53.21 -9.73 -17.28
C ILE A 128 -54.39 -9.31 -18.20
N LYS A 129 -54.74 -10.15 -19.17
CA LYS A 129 -55.89 -9.97 -20.06
C LYS A 129 -57.25 -10.05 -19.35
N ASP A 130 -57.40 -10.93 -18.36
CA ASP A 130 -58.65 -11.10 -17.60
C ASP A 130 -58.87 -9.94 -16.63
N ARG A 131 -57.78 -9.50 -15.98
CA ARG A 131 -57.78 -8.34 -15.08
C ARG A 131 -58.13 -7.03 -15.76
N TYR A 132 -57.82 -6.90 -17.05
CA TYR A 132 -58.08 -5.70 -17.86
C TYR A 132 -58.98 -5.99 -19.06
N SER A 133 -59.92 -6.93 -18.92
CA SER A 133 -60.82 -7.38 -20.00
C SER A 133 -61.60 -6.24 -20.66
N GLU A 134 -62.03 -5.25 -19.88
CA GLU A 134 -62.72 -4.06 -20.37
C GLU A 134 -61.83 -3.19 -21.28
N LEU A 135 -60.55 -3.02 -20.93
CA LEU A 135 -59.57 -2.30 -21.76
C LEU A 135 -59.36 -3.02 -23.09
N PHE A 136 -59.24 -4.35 -23.06
CA PHE A 136 -59.06 -5.15 -24.26
C PHE A 136 -60.31 -5.19 -25.15
N ALA A 137 -61.52 -5.19 -24.57
CA ALA A 137 -62.76 -5.06 -25.34
C ALA A 137 -62.81 -3.72 -26.10
N MET A 138 -62.40 -2.64 -25.44
CA MET A 138 -62.31 -1.32 -26.07
C MET A 138 -61.24 -1.26 -27.16
N TYR A 139 -60.07 -1.88 -26.94
CA TYR A 139 -59.01 -1.98 -27.95
C TYR A 139 -59.44 -2.80 -29.18
N GLN A 140 -60.10 -3.95 -28.97
CA GLN A 140 -60.62 -4.79 -30.05
C GLN A 140 -61.77 -4.13 -30.83
N SER A 141 -62.56 -3.28 -30.17
CA SER A 141 -63.58 -2.46 -30.84
C SER A 141 -63.02 -1.33 -31.73
N GLY A 142 -61.68 -1.21 -31.82
CA GLY A 142 -60.99 -0.25 -32.67
C GLY A 142 -60.88 1.17 -32.09
N LYS A 143 -61.12 1.34 -30.78
CA LYS A 143 -60.95 2.63 -30.11
C LYS A 143 -59.46 3.00 -30.02
N SER A 144 -59.15 4.28 -30.19
CA SER A 144 -57.77 4.75 -30.03
C SER A 144 -57.30 4.62 -28.58
N ILE A 145 -56.00 4.41 -28.39
CA ILE A 145 -55.35 4.34 -27.06
C ILE A 145 -55.71 5.58 -26.22
N ASP A 146 -55.82 6.75 -26.86
CA ASP A 146 -56.19 8.01 -26.24
C ASP A 146 -57.63 8.05 -25.72
N ARG A 147 -58.54 7.38 -26.41
CA ARG A 147 -59.94 7.23 -26.00
C ARG A 147 -60.04 6.27 -24.83
N ILE A 148 -59.34 5.13 -24.93
CA ILE A 148 -59.29 4.11 -23.88
C ILE A 148 -58.73 4.72 -22.59
N ALA A 149 -57.60 5.41 -22.65
CA ALA A 149 -57.00 6.11 -21.52
C ALA A 149 -57.97 7.07 -20.81
N LYS A 150 -58.78 7.82 -21.58
CA LYS A 150 -59.80 8.72 -21.03
C LYS A 150 -60.98 7.97 -20.42
N ASP A 151 -61.46 6.93 -21.08
CA ASP A 151 -62.63 6.14 -20.65
C ASP A 151 -62.29 5.29 -19.41
N THR A 152 -61.05 4.81 -19.29
CA THR A 152 -60.58 3.98 -18.15
C THR A 152 -59.85 4.77 -17.06
N GLY A 153 -59.67 6.08 -17.23
CA GLY A 153 -58.95 6.95 -16.27
C GLY A 153 -57.44 6.67 -16.13
N MET A 154 -56.84 5.97 -17.09
CA MET A 154 -55.42 5.58 -17.08
C MET A 154 -54.58 6.49 -18.00
N GLN A 155 -53.27 6.54 -17.76
CA GLN A 155 -52.38 7.27 -18.67
C GLN A 155 -52.16 6.49 -19.98
N LYS A 156 -51.95 7.20 -21.10
CA LYS A 156 -51.68 6.57 -22.41
C LYS A 156 -50.53 5.53 -22.34
N GLY A 157 -49.50 5.84 -21.55
CA GLY A 157 -48.35 4.95 -21.33
C GLY A 157 -48.71 3.67 -20.57
N GLU A 158 -49.61 3.74 -19.59
CA GLU A 158 -50.09 2.59 -18.82
C GLU A 158 -50.93 1.65 -19.70
N VAL A 159 -51.83 2.20 -20.52
CA VAL A 159 -52.62 1.42 -21.48
C VAL A 159 -51.71 0.68 -22.47
N GLN A 160 -50.68 1.35 -23.00
CA GLN A 160 -49.73 0.73 -23.91
C GLN A 160 -48.88 -0.36 -23.23
N LEU A 161 -48.48 -0.13 -21.98
CA LEU A 161 -47.70 -1.10 -21.19
C LEU A 161 -48.51 -2.36 -20.88
N ILE A 162 -49.78 -2.22 -20.49
CA ILE A 162 -50.70 -3.36 -20.22
C ILE A 162 -50.89 -4.20 -21.48
N ILE A 163 -51.08 -3.57 -22.64
CA ILE A 163 -51.19 -4.28 -23.93
C ILE A 163 -49.89 -5.04 -24.25
N GLN A 164 -48.73 -4.43 -24.00
CA GLN A 164 -47.44 -5.09 -24.23
C GLN A 164 -47.18 -6.26 -23.26
N LEU A 165 -47.55 -6.11 -21.99
CA LEU A 165 -47.43 -7.14 -20.96
C LEU A 165 -48.30 -8.34 -21.30
N ALA A 166 -49.58 -8.13 -21.63
CA ALA A 166 -50.49 -9.21 -22.01
C ALA A 166 -50.01 -9.95 -23.27
N LYS A 167 -49.43 -9.23 -24.25
CA LYS A 167 -48.87 -9.86 -25.44
C LYS A 167 -47.65 -10.73 -25.13
N ARG A 168 -46.82 -10.35 -24.16
CA ARG A 168 -45.67 -11.15 -23.71
C ARG A 168 -46.10 -12.37 -22.90
N GLU A 169 -47.18 -12.25 -22.14
CA GLU A 169 -47.77 -13.35 -21.38
C GLU A 169 -48.39 -14.41 -22.32
N GLU A 170 -49.07 -14.03 -23.40
CA GLU A 170 -49.55 -14.98 -24.43
C GLU A 170 -48.42 -15.68 -25.22
N LEU A 171 -47.20 -15.13 -25.19
CA LEU A 171 -46.03 -15.68 -25.87
C LEU A 171 -45.16 -16.57 -24.96
N SER A 172 -45.45 -16.63 -23.65
CA SER A 172 -44.72 -17.41 -22.66
C SER A 172 -45.45 -18.69 -22.30
#